data_AF-A0A821RN11-F1
#
_entry.id   AF-A0A821RN11-F1
#
_cell.length_a   1.000
_cell.length_b   1.000
_cell.length_c   1.000
_cell.angle_alpha   90.00
_cell.angle_beta   90.00
_cell.angle_gamma   90.00
#
_symmetry.space_group_name_H-M   'P 1'
#
loop_
_entity.id
_entity.type
_entity.pdbx_description
1 polymer ?
#
loop_
_entity_poly.entity_id
_entity_poly.type
_entity_poly.pdbx_seq_one_letter_code
_entity_poly.pdbx_strand_id
1 'polypeptide(L)'
;MSFKGYKEKIEDGDVVILYLSNNLHAIEVCTEIKNKKGEMVENVYQTTFGALKVKNLIGIEYGSRVELSKGWGHVIQPTPELWSLTLPHRTQIIYTPDISMILLQLDLVPGSIVVEAGTGSGSLTHALIRRVKPNGHVYTFDFHDHRAKLAKEEFESHGIAEYVTAQHRDVLEKGFSEQVTGRADAVFLDLPKPWDGVPHAVDAIKAQGTFHF
;
A
#
# COMPACT_ATOMS: atom_id res chain seq x y z
N MET A 1 3.68 -7.51 11.15
CA MET A 1 3.13 -7.10 9.84
C MET A 1 4.22 -7.06 8.80
N SER A 2 3.95 -7.68 7.67
CA SER A 2 4.95 -8.07 6.66
C SER A 2 5.46 -6.94 5.77
N PHE A 3 4.80 -5.78 5.70
CA PHE A 3 5.32 -4.61 4.97
C PHE A 3 6.30 -3.75 5.80
N LYS A 4 6.36 -3.96 7.13
CA LYS A 4 7.23 -3.16 8.01
C LYS A 4 8.72 -3.49 7.84
N GLY A 5 9.06 -4.71 7.49
CA GLY A 5 10.45 -5.14 7.26
C GLY A 5 10.50 -6.62 6.88
N TYR A 6 11.65 -7.08 6.39
CA TYR A 6 11.83 -8.47 6.01
C TYR A 6 11.76 -9.41 7.22
N LYS A 7 11.06 -10.54 7.05
CA LYS A 7 10.85 -11.56 8.06
C LYS A 7 11.27 -12.92 7.50
N GLU A 8 11.77 -13.78 8.38
CA GLU A 8 12.08 -15.16 8.02
C GLU A 8 10.80 -16.00 7.99
N LYS A 9 9.95 -15.87 9.01
CA LYS A 9 8.74 -16.69 9.19
C LYS A 9 7.45 -15.86 9.15
N ILE A 10 6.40 -16.51 8.68
CA ILE A 10 5.04 -15.97 8.62
C ILE A 10 4.42 -16.02 10.03
N GLU A 11 3.81 -14.92 10.44
CA GLU A 11 3.09 -14.79 11.72
C GLU A 11 1.62 -14.45 11.48
N ASP A 12 0.80 -14.64 12.52
CA ASP A 12 -0.59 -14.17 12.52
C ASP A 12 -0.64 -12.64 12.35
N GLY A 13 -1.58 -12.17 11.54
CA GLY A 13 -1.71 -10.78 11.09
C GLY A 13 -0.86 -10.40 9.89
N ASP A 14 0.10 -11.22 9.43
CA ASP A 14 0.86 -10.86 8.23
C ASP A 14 0.00 -10.92 6.96
N VAL A 15 0.32 -10.07 5.99
CA VAL A 15 -0.10 -10.29 4.60
C VAL A 15 0.95 -11.14 3.90
N VAL A 16 0.52 -12.14 3.14
CA VAL A 16 1.38 -13.00 2.31
C VAL A 16 0.93 -12.97 0.87
N ILE A 17 1.87 -13.12 -0.06
CA ILE A 17 1.57 -13.26 -1.48
C ILE A 17 1.69 -14.74 -1.84
N LEU A 18 0.56 -15.36 -2.16
CA LEU A 18 0.51 -16.73 -2.68
C LEU A 18 0.69 -16.68 -4.20
N TYR A 19 1.80 -17.24 -4.67
CA TYR A 19 2.10 -17.43 -6.08
C TYR A 19 1.67 -18.83 -6.54
N LEU A 20 0.71 -18.88 -7.45
CA LEU A 20 0.13 -20.10 -8.01
C LEU A 20 0.25 -20.10 -9.53
N SER A 21 1.24 -20.82 -10.05
CA SER A 21 1.56 -20.87 -11.48
C SER A 21 1.80 -19.46 -12.03
N ASN A 22 0.79 -18.79 -12.60
CA ASN A 22 0.90 -17.43 -13.13
C ASN A 22 -0.03 -16.42 -12.41
N ASN A 23 -0.67 -16.83 -11.31
CA ASN A 23 -1.58 -15.98 -10.54
C ASN A 23 -0.95 -15.62 -9.19
N LEU A 24 -1.18 -14.39 -8.74
CA LEU A 24 -0.78 -13.89 -7.44
C LEU A 24 -2.03 -13.58 -6.62
N HIS A 25 -2.00 -13.95 -5.35
CA HIS A 25 -3.08 -13.70 -4.40
C HIS A 25 -2.52 -13.10 -3.12
N ALA A 26 -3.01 -11.93 -2.71
CA ALA A 26 -2.77 -11.44 -1.37
C ALA A 26 -3.71 -12.14 -0.38
N ILE A 27 -3.15 -12.63 0.72
CA ILE A 27 -3.88 -13.33 1.77
C ILE A 27 -3.47 -12.72 3.11
N GLU A 28 -4.44 -12.27 3.89
CA GLU A 28 -4.24 -11.92 5.30
C GLU A 28 -4.20 -13.22 6.12
N VAL A 29 -3.10 -13.41 6.86
CA VAL A 29 -2.87 -14.60 7.68
C VAL A 29 -3.57 -14.43 9.01
N CYS A 30 -4.81 -14.89 9.08
CA CYS A 30 -5.55 -15.04 10.32
C CYS A 30 -6.13 -16.46 10.39
N THR A 31 -6.15 -17.06 11.58
CA THR A 31 -6.61 -18.44 11.77
C THR A 31 -8.10 -18.63 11.50
N GLU A 32 -8.90 -17.60 11.82
CA GLU A 32 -10.35 -17.60 11.68
C GLU A 32 -10.85 -16.29 11.07
N ILE A 33 -11.92 -16.37 10.30
CA ILE A 33 -12.61 -15.22 9.70
C ILE A 33 -14.09 -15.25 10.02
N LYS A 34 -14.73 -14.08 10.04
CA LYS A 34 -16.20 -13.99 10.13
C LYS A 34 -16.82 -14.33 8.79
N ASN A 35 -17.71 -15.31 8.77
CA ASN A 35 -18.53 -15.61 7.61
C ASN A 35 -19.64 -14.56 7.40
N LYS A 36 -20.41 -14.66 6.32
CA LYS A 36 -21.55 -13.78 6.02
C LYS A 36 -22.66 -13.79 7.08
N LYS A 37 -22.70 -14.81 7.96
CA LYS A 37 -23.65 -14.95 9.07
C LYS A 37 -23.09 -14.41 10.40
N GLY A 38 -21.86 -13.88 10.41
CA GLY A 38 -21.18 -13.37 11.59
C GLY A 38 -20.53 -14.43 12.48
N GLU A 39 -20.51 -15.69 12.05
CA GLU A 39 -19.89 -16.79 12.79
C GLU A 39 -18.40 -16.86 12.46
N MET A 40 -17.57 -17.14 13.47
CA MET A 40 -16.15 -17.40 13.29
C MET A 40 -15.96 -18.80 12.68
N VAL A 41 -15.26 -18.86 11.56
CA VAL A 41 -14.96 -20.11 10.85
C VAL A 41 -13.47 -20.18 10.50
N GLU A 42 -12.95 -21.39 10.33
CA GLU A 42 -11.57 -21.61 9.88
C GLU A 42 -11.31 -20.84 8.59
N ASN A 43 -10.22 -20.07 8.55
CA ASN A 43 -9.83 -19.32 7.36
C ASN A 43 -9.24 -20.27 6.32
N VAL A 44 -10.02 -20.51 5.27
CA VAL A 44 -9.65 -21.38 4.14
C VAL A 44 -9.73 -20.58 2.85
N TYR A 45 -8.58 -20.35 2.24
CA TYR A 45 -8.48 -19.63 0.97
C TYR A 45 -8.73 -20.60 -0.19
N GLN A 46 -9.70 -20.28 -1.05
CA GLN A 46 -10.11 -21.13 -2.17
C GLN A 46 -9.42 -20.69 -3.45
N THR A 47 -8.84 -21.65 -4.18
CA THR A 47 -8.13 -21.40 -5.44
C THR A 47 -8.51 -22.44 -6.49
N THR A 48 -8.12 -22.20 -7.75
CA THR A 48 -8.27 -23.20 -8.82
C THR A 48 -7.48 -24.49 -8.57
N PHE A 49 -6.42 -24.43 -7.75
CA PHE A 49 -5.59 -25.56 -7.34
C PHE A 49 -6.00 -26.13 -5.97
N GLY A 50 -7.21 -25.81 -5.51
CA GLY A 50 -7.78 -26.33 -4.28
C GLY A 50 -7.71 -25.36 -3.09
N ALA A 51 -8.09 -25.88 -1.94
CA ALA A 51 -8.18 -25.13 -0.70
C ALA A 51 -6.82 -25.05 0.00
N LEU A 52 -6.47 -23.86 0.50
CA LEU A 52 -5.35 -23.59 1.39
C LEU A 52 -5.87 -23.23 2.77
N LYS A 53 -5.51 -24.02 3.80
CA LYS A 53 -5.82 -23.67 5.19
C LYS A 53 -4.83 -22.62 5.66
N VAL A 54 -5.30 -21.39 5.90
CA VAL A 54 -4.43 -20.25 6.20
C VAL A 54 -3.65 -20.45 7.49
N LYS A 55 -4.23 -21.13 8.48
CA LYS A 55 -3.53 -21.50 9.73
C LYS A 55 -2.24 -22.28 9.51
N ASN A 56 -2.14 -23.05 8.41
CA ASN A 56 -0.95 -23.85 8.11
C ASN A 56 0.22 -22.98 7.66
N LEU A 57 -0.01 -21.72 7.31
CA LEU A 57 1.05 -20.79 6.89
C LEU A 57 1.85 -20.26 8.08
N ILE A 58 1.25 -20.20 9.27
CA ILE A 58 1.90 -19.66 10.46
C ILE A 58 3.12 -20.51 10.83
N GLY A 59 4.26 -19.85 11.00
CA GLY A 59 5.55 -20.48 11.32
C GLY A 59 6.32 -21.01 10.12
N ILE A 60 5.74 -21.03 8.91
CA ILE A 60 6.45 -21.37 7.68
C ILE A 60 7.37 -20.22 7.26
N GLU A 61 8.52 -20.55 6.68
CA GLU A 61 9.45 -19.57 6.13
C GLU A 61 8.93 -18.95 4.83
N TYR A 62 9.09 -17.63 4.69
CA TYR A 62 8.81 -16.96 3.42
C TYR A 62 9.68 -17.52 2.29
N GLY A 63 9.09 -17.72 1.12
CA GLY A 63 9.70 -18.39 -0.03
C GLY A 63 9.43 -19.90 -0.08
N SER A 64 8.85 -20.49 0.97
CA SER A 64 8.54 -21.93 1.01
C SER A 64 7.44 -22.31 0.01
N ARG A 65 7.53 -23.55 -0.48
CA ARG A 65 6.43 -24.22 -1.17
C ARG A 65 5.38 -24.67 -0.15
N VAL A 66 4.12 -24.41 -0.43
CA VAL A 66 2.96 -24.85 0.36
C VAL A 66 2.04 -25.74 -0.47
N GLU A 67 1.51 -26.78 0.17
CA GLU A 67 0.58 -27.71 -0.46
C GLU A 67 -0.86 -27.19 -0.33
N LEU A 68 -1.61 -27.26 -1.42
CA LEU A 68 -3.05 -27.03 -1.51
C LEU A 68 -3.75 -28.36 -1.73
N SER A 69 -5.08 -28.41 -1.59
CA SER A 69 -5.81 -29.67 -1.72
C SER A 69 -5.71 -30.33 -3.11
N LYS A 70 -5.33 -29.59 -4.17
CA LYS A 70 -5.19 -30.11 -5.55
C LYS A 70 -3.95 -29.54 -6.28
N GLY A 71 -2.88 -29.24 -5.56
CA GLY A 71 -1.65 -28.67 -6.15
C GLY A 71 -0.76 -28.02 -5.10
N TRP A 72 0.12 -27.12 -5.53
CA TRP A 72 1.04 -26.41 -4.64
C TRP A 72 1.30 -24.99 -5.14
N GLY A 73 1.78 -24.12 -4.26
CA GLY A 73 2.17 -22.74 -4.55
C GLY A 73 3.38 -22.31 -3.72
N HIS A 74 3.84 -21.09 -3.91
CA HIS A 74 4.86 -20.47 -3.05
C HIS A 74 4.23 -19.32 -2.26
N VAL A 75 4.62 -19.19 -0.99
CA VAL A 75 4.24 -18.03 -0.16
C VAL A 75 5.40 -17.07 -0.08
N ILE A 76 5.21 -15.85 -0.55
CA ILE A 76 6.26 -14.84 -0.69
C ILE A 76 5.90 -13.64 0.19
N GLN A 77 6.93 -13.00 0.76
CA GLN A 77 6.72 -11.78 1.52
C GLN A 77 6.25 -10.67 0.60
N PRO A 78 5.20 -9.90 0.96
CA PRO A 78 4.72 -8.83 0.12
C PRO A 78 5.78 -7.73 -0.04
N THR A 79 5.86 -7.21 -1.25
CA THR A 79 6.56 -5.97 -1.58
C THR A 79 5.56 -5.02 -2.23
N PRO A 80 5.82 -3.70 -2.30
CA PRO A 80 4.98 -2.77 -3.05
C PRO A 80 4.68 -3.23 -4.47
N GLU A 81 5.63 -3.82 -5.21
CA GLU A 81 5.40 -4.33 -6.57
C GLU A 81 4.40 -5.50 -6.59
N LEU A 82 4.58 -6.48 -5.69
CA LEU A 82 3.65 -7.60 -5.60
C LEU A 82 2.27 -7.12 -5.13
N TRP A 83 2.24 -6.17 -4.21
CA TRP A 83 1.01 -5.56 -3.72
C TRP A 83 0.26 -4.85 -4.85
N SER A 84 0.93 -4.04 -5.67
CA SER A 84 0.35 -3.39 -6.85
C SER A 84 -0.33 -4.38 -7.81
N LEU A 85 0.15 -5.63 -7.87
CA LEU A 85 -0.45 -6.68 -8.71
C LEU A 85 -1.63 -7.41 -8.06
N THR A 86 -1.79 -7.32 -6.73
CA THR A 86 -2.77 -8.12 -5.98
C THR A 86 -3.78 -7.31 -5.18
N LEU A 87 -3.56 -6.00 -5.04
CA LEU A 87 -4.39 -5.14 -4.20
C LEU A 87 -5.85 -5.09 -4.70
N PRO A 88 -6.82 -4.90 -3.80
CA PRO A 88 -8.21 -4.70 -4.20
C PRO A 88 -8.36 -3.33 -4.89
N HIS A 89 -8.64 -3.33 -6.19
CA HIS A 89 -8.82 -2.10 -6.96
C HIS A 89 -10.07 -1.33 -6.50
N ARG A 90 -9.84 -0.12 -5.97
CA ARG A 90 -10.89 0.88 -5.70
C ARG A 90 -10.98 1.93 -6.81
N THR A 91 -9.87 2.11 -7.52
CA THR A 91 -9.63 3.09 -8.57
C THR A 91 -8.64 2.51 -9.59
N GLN A 92 -8.47 3.19 -10.73
CA GLN A 92 -7.29 2.96 -11.57
C GLN A 92 -6.02 3.22 -10.74
N ILE A 93 -4.98 2.43 -10.96
CA ILE A 93 -3.72 2.55 -10.23
C ILE A 93 -2.55 2.82 -11.15
N ILE A 94 -1.48 3.32 -10.54
CA ILE A 94 -0.15 3.41 -11.14
C ILE A 94 0.57 2.08 -10.89
N TYR A 95 1.21 1.54 -11.93
CA TYR A 95 1.97 0.29 -11.88
C TYR A 95 3.48 0.54 -11.79
N THR A 96 4.23 -0.53 -11.50
CA THR A 96 5.66 -0.50 -11.26
C THR A 96 6.50 0.30 -12.27
N PRO A 97 6.26 0.23 -13.61
CA PRO A 97 7.05 1.02 -14.56
C PRO A 97 6.97 2.53 -14.27
N ASP A 98 5.75 3.07 -14.15
CA ASP A 98 5.53 4.49 -13.89
C ASP A 98 5.95 4.87 -12.48
N ILE A 99 5.62 4.03 -11.48
CA ILE A 99 6.09 4.21 -10.09
C ILE A 99 7.61 4.35 -10.07
N SER A 100 8.35 3.48 -10.75
CA SER A 100 9.81 3.51 -10.74
C SER A 100 10.37 4.83 -11.30
N MET A 101 9.73 5.36 -12.34
CA MET A 101 10.10 6.65 -12.93
C MET A 101 9.74 7.81 -12.02
N ILE A 102 8.55 7.80 -11.41
CA ILE A 102 8.10 8.82 -10.45
C ILE A 102 9.06 8.90 -9.27
N LEU A 103 9.40 7.76 -8.64
CA LEU A 103 10.32 7.71 -7.51
C LEU A 103 11.71 8.25 -7.89
N LEU A 104 12.19 7.94 -9.10
CA LEU A 104 13.48 8.42 -9.62
C LEU A 104 13.46 9.92 -9.89
N GLN A 105 12.45 10.41 -10.59
CA GLN A 105 12.37 11.81 -11.01
C GLN A 105 12.07 12.77 -9.86
N LEU A 106 11.35 12.32 -8.82
CA LEU A 106 11.16 13.07 -7.58
C LEU A 106 12.40 13.07 -6.68
N ASP A 107 13.48 12.37 -7.07
CA ASP A 107 14.72 12.21 -6.30
C ASP A 107 14.46 11.82 -4.83
N LEU A 108 13.50 10.93 -4.62
CA LEU A 108 13.11 10.53 -3.27
C LEU A 108 14.25 9.78 -2.62
N VAL A 109 14.48 10.02 -1.33
CA VAL A 109 15.50 9.34 -0.52
C VAL A 109 14.91 9.00 0.86
N PRO A 110 15.55 8.10 1.63
CA PRO A 110 15.19 7.91 3.04
C PRO A 110 15.17 9.24 3.80
N GLY A 111 14.07 9.55 4.48
CA GLY A 111 13.88 10.84 5.17
C GLY A 111 13.02 11.85 4.41
N SER A 112 12.74 11.65 3.11
CA SER A 112 11.90 12.58 2.35
C SER A 112 10.48 12.69 2.91
N ILE A 113 9.94 13.91 2.95
CA ILE A 113 8.52 14.19 3.19
C ILE A 113 7.84 14.33 1.84
N VAL A 114 6.90 13.44 1.54
CA VAL A 114 6.20 13.40 0.25
C VAL A 114 4.74 13.71 0.43
N VAL A 115 4.18 14.52 -0.46
CA VAL A 115 2.74 14.76 -0.57
C VAL A 115 2.20 14.03 -1.81
N GLU A 116 1.12 13.28 -1.63
CA GLU A 116 0.42 12.54 -2.68
C GLU A 116 -1.06 12.94 -2.70
N ALA A 117 -1.62 13.18 -3.88
CA ALA A 117 -3.07 13.27 -4.05
C ALA A 117 -3.44 12.86 -5.48
N GLY A 118 -4.35 11.94 -5.76
CA GLY A 118 -5.22 11.16 -4.87
C GLY A 118 -4.61 9.88 -4.32
N THR A 119 -5.01 9.48 -3.10
CA THR A 119 -4.61 8.19 -2.48
C THR A 119 -5.07 6.98 -3.31
N GLY A 120 -6.30 7.01 -3.82
CA GLY A 120 -6.85 5.95 -4.68
C GLY A 120 -6.82 4.57 -4.01
N SER A 121 -6.20 3.60 -4.69
CA SER A 121 -6.05 2.23 -4.18
C SER A 121 -4.73 2.01 -3.40
N GLY A 122 -3.92 3.06 -3.16
CA GLY A 122 -2.70 2.98 -2.34
C GLY A 122 -1.50 2.29 -3.00
N SER A 123 -1.54 2.03 -4.31
CA SER A 123 -0.43 1.38 -5.06
C SER A 123 0.87 2.20 -4.95
N LEU A 124 0.81 3.49 -5.34
CA LEU A 124 1.95 4.40 -5.26
C LEU A 124 2.33 4.66 -3.80
N THR A 125 1.36 4.87 -2.90
CA THR A 125 1.60 5.11 -1.48
C THR A 125 2.49 4.03 -0.84
N HIS A 126 2.27 2.74 -1.11
CA HIS A 126 3.13 1.67 -0.59
C HIS A 126 4.58 1.77 -1.07
N ALA A 127 4.78 2.15 -2.35
CA ALA A 127 6.11 2.33 -2.92
C ALA A 127 6.81 3.58 -2.35
N LEU A 128 6.06 4.68 -2.17
CA LEU A 128 6.53 5.90 -1.51
C LEU A 128 6.99 5.61 -0.08
N ILE A 129 6.14 4.95 0.72
CA ILE A 129 6.47 4.57 2.10
C ILE A 129 7.77 3.77 2.15
N ARG A 130 7.92 2.75 1.30
CA ARG A 130 9.16 1.96 1.26
C ARG A 130 10.38 2.84 0.96
N ARG A 131 10.24 3.86 0.10
CA ARG A 131 11.36 4.74 -0.28
C ARG A 131 11.74 5.74 0.81
N VAL A 132 10.76 6.29 1.53
CA VAL A 132 11.00 7.36 2.52
C VAL A 132 11.41 6.85 3.90
N LYS A 133 11.16 5.57 4.21
CA LYS A 133 11.58 4.93 5.45
C LYS A 133 13.11 5.02 5.67
N PRO A 134 13.59 5.04 6.93
CA PRO A 134 12.83 4.94 8.17
C PRO A 134 12.40 6.29 8.77
N ASN A 135 12.86 7.41 8.22
CA ASN A 135 12.73 8.73 8.88
C ASN A 135 11.86 9.73 8.10
N GLY A 136 11.37 9.34 6.92
CA GLY A 136 10.50 10.16 6.09
C GLY A 136 9.03 9.85 6.32
N HIS A 137 8.17 10.59 5.63
CA HIS A 137 6.72 10.51 5.84
C HIS A 137 5.95 10.81 4.56
N VAL A 138 4.86 10.08 4.32
CA VAL A 138 3.94 10.32 3.20
C VAL A 138 2.66 10.97 3.71
N TYR A 139 2.28 12.11 3.16
CA TYR A 139 0.99 12.75 3.39
C TYR A 139 0.14 12.53 2.16
N THR A 140 -0.87 11.67 2.27
CA THR A 140 -1.74 11.35 1.14
C THR A 140 -3.16 11.88 1.36
N PHE A 141 -3.77 12.39 0.31
CA PHE A 141 -5.09 13.00 0.37
C PHE A 141 -6.03 12.33 -0.64
N ASP A 142 -7.27 12.03 -0.24
CA ASP A 142 -8.32 11.62 -1.17
C ASP A 142 -9.57 12.47 -0.92
N PHE A 143 -10.22 12.94 -1.99
CA PHE A 143 -11.45 13.73 -1.89
C PHE A 143 -12.66 12.88 -1.48
N HIS A 144 -12.57 11.55 -1.57
CA HIS A 144 -13.65 10.64 -1.23
C HIS A 144 -13.42 9.99 0.14
N ASP A 145 -14.22 10.40 1.12
CA ASP A 145 -14.13 9.97 2.53
C ASP A 145 -13.99 8.46 2.71
N HIS A 146 -14.85 7.67 2.05
CA HIS A 146 -14.78 6.21 2.10
C HIS A 146 -13.42 5.64 1.65
N ARG A 147 -12.82 6.16 0.57
CA ARG A 147 -11.51 5.68 0.11
C ARG A 147 -10.39 6.07 1.06
N ALA A 148 -10.44 7.30 1.60
CA ALA A 148 -9.47 7.75 2.59
C ALA A 148 -9.49 6.86 3.85
N LYS A 149 -10.68 6.48 4.33
CA LYS A 149 -10.86 5.58 5.47
C LYS A 149 -10.31 4.17 5.19
N LEU A 150 -10.69 3.58 4.05
CA LEU A 150 -10.18 2.26 3.67
C LEU A 150 -8.65 2.23 3.51
N ALA A 151 -8.07 3.26 2.90
CA ALA A 151 -6.62 3.36 2.78
C ALA A 151 -5.94 3.47 4.15
N LYS A 152 -6.52 4.26 5.07
CA LYS A 152 -6.02 4.37 6.45
C LYS A 152 -6.04 3.01 7.17
N GLU A 153 -7.15 2.30 7.11
CA GLU A 153 -7.29 0.95 7.69
C GLU A 153 -6.29 -0.05 7.08
N GLU A 154 -6.06 0.03 5.77
CA GLU A 154 -5.07 -0.79 5.05
C GLU A 154 -3.62 -0.47 5.50
N PHE A 155 -3.28 0.81 5.69
CA PHE A 155 -1.95 1.18 6.19
C PHE A 155 -1.72 0.77 7.64
N GLU A 156 -2.77 0.79 8.46
CA GLU A 156 -2.75 0.29 9.84
C GLU A 156 -2.58 -1.23 9.86
N SER A 157 -3.37 -1.98 9.09
CA SER A 157 -3.27 -3.44 8.99
C SER A 157 -1.93 -3.87 8.40
N HIS A 158 -1.35 -3.12 7.47
CA HIS A 158 -0.02 -3.44 6.93
C HIS A 158 1.13 -3.05 7.88
N GLY A 159 0.84 -2.39 9.00
CA GLY A 159 1.82 -1.96 9.99
C GLY A 159 2.76 -0.88 9.47
N ILE A 160 2.29 -0.04 8.55
CA ILE A 160 3.05 1.05 7.93
C ILE A 160 2.46 2.44 8.22
N ALA A 161 1.38 2.51 8.99
CA ALA A 161 0.72 3.76 9.39
C ALA A 161 1.65 4.78 10.08
N GLU A 162 2.77 4.35 10.67
CA GLU A 162 3.76 5.27 11.26
C GLU A 162 4.45 6.17 10.22
N TYR A 163 4.46 5.78 8.94
CA TYR A 163 5.14 6.49 7.84
C TYR A 163 4.17 7.21 6.90
N VAL A 164 2.87 7.19 7.20
CA VAL A 164 1.84 7.76 6.32
C VAL A 164 0.72 8.43 7.10
N THR A 165 0.22 9.54 6.59
CA THR A 165 -1.00 10.19 7.06
C THR A 165 -1.97 10.35 5.91
N ALA A 166 -2.99 9.50 5.88
CA ALA A 166 -4.09 9.57 4.92
C ALA A 166 -5.19 10.50 5.43
N GLN A 167 -5.61 11.47 4.61
CA GLN A 167 -6.64 12.45 4.96
C GLN A 167 -7.73 12.53 3.90
N HIS A 168 -8.98 12.66 4.35
CA HIS A 168 -10.09 13.05 3.48
C HIS A 168 -10.03 14.57 3.26
N ARG A 169 -9.73 15.00 2.02
CA ARG A 169 -9.59 16.42 1.67
C ARG A 169 -9.76 16.65 0.18
N ASP A 170 -10.51 17.69 -0.18
CA ASP A 170 -10.45 18.27 -1.51
C ASP A 170 -9.26 19.22 -1.58
N VAL A 171 -8.16 18.74 -2.17
CA VAL A 171 -6.91 19.51 -2.26
C VAL A 171 -6.96 20.60 -3.33
N LEU A 172 -7.89 20.52 -4.30
CA LEU A 172 -8.03 21.55 -5.33
C LEU A 172 -8.72 22.80 -4.76
N GLU A 173 -9.73 22.59 -3.92
CA GLU A 173 -10.44 23.69 -3.26
C GLU A 173 -9.70 24.21 -2.01
N LYS A 174 -9.18 23.30 -1.17
CA LYS A 174 -8.74 23.63 0.20
C LYS A 174 -7.23 23.54 0.42
N GLY A 175 -6.48 23.27 -0.65
CA GLY A 175 -5.06 22.96 -0.58
C GLY A 175 -4.75 21.74 0.29
N PHE A 176 -3.47 21.56 0.58
CA PHE A 176 -3.00 20.51 1.48
C PHE A 176 -3.18 20.91 2.96
N SER A 177 -2.90 19.98 3.88
CA SER A 177 -2.93 20.29 5.31
C SER A 177 -1.77 21.22 5.71
N GLU A 178 -1.96 22.09 6.70
CA GLU A 178 -0.91 22.99 7.23
C GLU A 178 0.35 22.23 7.70
N GLN A 179 0.22 20.95 8.01
CA GLN A 179 1.34 20.09 8.42
C GLN A 179 2.43 19.97 7.35
N VAL A 180 2.10 20.18 6.06
CA VAL A 180 3.02 20.03 4.93
C VAL A 180 3.42 21.34 4.27
N THR A 181 2.83 22.49 4.65
CA THR A 181 3.17 23.80 4.08
C THR A 181 4.65 24.13 4.26
N GLY A 182 5.36 24.37 3.16
CA GLY A 182 6.80 24.62 3.11
C GLY A 182 7.67 23.47 3.64
N ARG A 183 7.16 22.23 3.68
CA ARG A 183 7.82 21.07 4.30
C ARG A 183 7.96 19.85 3.40
N ALA A 184 7.26 19.79 2.27
CA ALA A 184 7.39 18.68 1.33
C ALA A 184 8.71 18.77 0.56
N ASP A 185 9.43 17.66 0.48
CA ASP A 185 10.56 17.48 -0.44
C ASP A 185 10.05 17.15 -1.85
N ALA A 186 8.85 16.55 -1.93
CA ALA A 186 8.22 16.13 -3.17
C ALA A 186 6.69 16.22 -3.08
N VAL A 187 6.04 16.60 -4.18
CA VAL A 187 4.58 16.48 -4.36
C VAL A 187 4.30 15.73 -5.66
N PHE A 188 3.34 14.80 -5.62
CA PHE A 188 2.83 14.06 -6.77
C PHE A 188 1.30 14.17 -6.86
N LEU A 189 0.78 14.55 -8.04
CA LEU A 189 -0.66 14.78 -8.27
C LEU A 189 -1.26 13.82 -9.30
N ASP A 190 -1.93 12.76 -8.85
CA ASP A 190 -2.86 11.94 -9.64
C ASP A 190 -4.31 12.41 -9.43
N LEU A 191 -4.69 13.49 -10.11
CA LEU A 191 -5.99 14.14 -10.02
C LEU A 191 -6.58 14.37 -11.42
N PRO A 192 -7.91 14.51 -11.57
CA PRO A 192 -8.52 14.84 -12.86
C PRO A 192 -8.12 16.21 -13.43
N LYS A 193 -7.71 17.15 -12.57
CA LYS A 193 -7.30 18.52 -12.92
C LYS A 193 -6.05 18.92 -12.12
N PRO A 194 -4.89 18.32 -12.37
CA PRO A 194 -3.71 18.53 -11.54
C PRO A 194 -3.20 19.98 -11.61
N TRP A 195 -3.46 20.70 -12.71
CA TRP A 195 -3.12 22.11 -12.88
C TRP A 195 -3.77 23.03 -11.83
N ASP A 196 -4.99 22.71 -11.37
CA ASP A 196 -5.68 23.46 -10.32
C ASP A 196 -5.02 23.23 -8.94
N GLY A 197 -4.27 22.13 -8.78
CA GLY A 197 -3.53 21.78 -7.57
C GLY A 197 -2.12 22.37 -7.50
N VAL A 198 -1.59 22.89 -8.61
CA VAL A 198 -0.21 23.42 -8.69
C VAL A 198 0.04 24.55 -7.70
N PRO A 199 -0.83 25.57 -7.53
CA PRO A 199 -0.60 26.61 -6.52
C PRO A 199 -0.43 26.03 -5.12
N HIS A 200 -1.27 25.05 -4.75
CA HIS A 200 -1.18 24.38 -3.45
C HIS A 200 0.07 23.51 -3.31
N ALA A 201 0.55 22.92 -4.41
CA ALA A 201 1.79 22.15 -4.42
C ALA A 201 3.02 23.05 -4.20
N VAL A 202 3.01 24.24 -4.81
CA VAL A 202 4.05 25.26 -4.57
C VAL A 202 4.07 25.68 -3.10
N ASP A 203 2.91 25.86 -2.47
CA ASP A 203 2.82 26.19 -1.04
C ASP A 203 3.31 25.05 -0.13
N ALA A 204 3.15 23.78 -0.54
CA ALA A 204 3.62 22.62 0.22
C ALA A 204 5.13 22.39 0.11
N ILE A 205 5.73 22.68 -1.03
CA ILE A 205 7.13 22.36 -1.33
C ILE A 205 8.11 23.28 -0.57
N LYS A 206 9.19 22.70 -0.04
CA LYS A 206 10.35 23.46 0.47
C LYS A 206 11.02 24.22 -0.67
N ALA A 207 11.78 25.27 -0.37
CA ALA A 207 12.51 26.06 -1.39
C ALA A 207 13.44 25.24 -2.33
N GLN A 208 13.85 24.02 -1.93
CA GLN A 208 14.70 23.11 -2.73
C GLN A 208 13.99 21.80 -3.13
N GLY A 209 12.67 21.69 -2.97
CA GLY A 209 11.93 20.46 -3.28
C GLY A 209 11.59 20.31 -4.77
N THR A 210 11.14 19.11 -5.14
CA THR A 210 10.83 18.70 -6.51
C THR A 210 9.33 18.48 -6.71
N PHE A 211 8.81 18.72 -7.91
CA PHE A 211 7.39 18.56 -8.24
C PHE A 211 7.19 17.73 -9.51
N HIS A 212 6.27 16.77 -9.50
CA HIS A 212 5.85 16.00 -10.69
C HIS A 212 4.33 15.82 -10.72
N PHE A 213 3.78 15.70 -11.93
CA PHE A 213 2.37 15.42 -12.23
C PHE A 213 2.26 14.22 -13.18
#